data_AF-A0A958DME6-F1
#
_entry.id   AF-A0A958DME6-F1
#
_cell.length_a   1.000
_cell.length_b   1.000
_cell.length_c   1.000
_cell.angle_alpha   90.00
_cell.angle_beta   90.00
_cell.angle_gamma   90.00
#
_symmetry.space_group_name_H-M   'P 1'
#
loop_
_entity.id
_entity.type
_entity.pdbx_description
1 polymer ?
#
loop_
_entity_poly.entity_id
_entity_poly.type
_entity_poly.pdbx_seq_one_letter_code
_entity_poly.pdbx_strand_id
1 'polypeptide(L)'
;MYRIESKIDTNSTDFKSNREHNLQLVSELKKRITTVQQGGPPHAHKAHEKRGKLFVRDRLARLFDPQSPFLEFSSLAALDMYDNDAPGAGMVTGVGVVHGREVLVVAHDATVKGGTYFPMTIKKHLRAQEIAMQNRLP
;
A
#
# COMPACT_ATOMS: atom_id res chain seq x y z
N MET A 1 4.31 -37.76 6.58
CA MET A 1 4.04 -36.38 6.13
C MET A 1 2.58 -36.33 5.72
N TYR A 2 1.74 -35.51 6.37
CA TYR A 2 0.33 -35.39 5.99
C TYR A 2 0.23 -34.60 4.68
N ARG A 3 -0.20 -35.27 3.61
CA ARG A 3 -0.42 -34.66 2.30
C ARG A 3 -1.90 -34.31 2.17
N ILE A 4 -2.19 -33.05 1.82
CA ILE A 4 -3.54 -32.65 1.44
C ILE A 4 -3.73 -33.03 -0.04
N GLU A 5 -4.69 -33.90 -0.30
CA GLU A 5 -5.12 -34.24 -1.66
C GLU A 5 -6.29 -33.33 -2.04
N SER A 6 -6.05 -32.42 -2.99
CA SER A 6 -7.11 -31.56 -3.51
C SER A 6 -8.11 -32.41 -4.30
N LYS A 7 -9.40 -32.26 -3.98
CA LYS A 7 -10.51 -32.86 -4.73
C LYS A 7 -11.08 -31.93 -5.80
N ILE A 8 -10.46 -30.77 -6.02
CA ILE A 8 -10.90 -29.78 -7.01
C ILE A 8 -10.46 -30.22 -8.40
N ASP A 9 -11.41 -30.34 -9.33
CA ASP A 9 -11.12 -30.45 -10.75
C ASP A 9 -10.98 -29.07 -11.39
N THR A 10 -9.76 -28.73 -11.84
CA THR A 10 -9.45 -27.45 -12.46
C THR A 10 -10.01 -27.27 -13.88
N ASN A 11 -10.51 -28.35 -14.50
CA ASN A 11 -11.13 -28.30 -15.83
C ASN A 11 -12.64 -28.13 -15.79
N SER A 12 -13.26 -28.33 -14.62
CA SER A 12 -14.69 -28.16 -14.39
C SER A 12 -15.17 -26.74 -14.74
N THR A 13 -16.44 -26.65 -15.11
CA THR A 13 -17.12 -25.37 -15.38
C THR A 13 -17.11 -24.47 -14.15
N ASP A 14 -17.38 -25.03 -12.98
CA ASP A 14 -17.45 -24.29 -11.72
C ASP A 14 -16.10 -23.69 -11.35
N PHE A 15 -15.01 -24.45 -11.48
CA PHE A 15 -13.67 -23.92 -11.24
C PHE A 15 -13.34 -22.77 -12.19
N LYS A 16 -13.65 -22.91 -13.49
CA LYS A 16 -13.39 -21.87 -14.49
C LYS A 16 -14.20 -20.60 -14.21
N SER A 17 -15.47 -20.72 -13.87
CA SER A 17 -16.35 -19.61 -13.49
C SER A 17 -15.84 -18.89 -12.23
N ASN A 18 -15.53 -19.65 -11.17
CA ASN A 18 -14.96 -19.09 -9.94
C ASN A 18 -13.62 -18.39 -10.18
N ARG A 19 -12.77 -18.98 -11.02
CA ARG A 19 -11.48 -18.39 -11.40
C ARG A 19 -11.68 -17.08 -12.16
N GLU A 20 -12.58 -17.05 -13.14
CA GLU A 20 -12.87 -15.84 -13.91
C GLU A 20 -13.37 -14.72 -13.01
N HIS A 21 -14.38 -14.99 -12.17
CA HIS A 21 -14.92 -14.01 -11.22
C HIS A 21 -13.84 -13.46 -10.29
N ASN A 22 -13.04 -14.33 -9.67
CA ASN A 22 -11.99 -13.90 -8.75
C ASN A 22 -10.89 -13.10 -9.46
N LEU A 23 -10.55 -13.44 -10.72
CA LEU A 23 -9.59 -12.66 -11.50
C LEU A 23 -10.10 -11.25 -11.83
N GLN A 24 -11.41 -11.10 -12.05
CA GLN A 24 -12.04 -9.79 -12.24
C GLN A 24 -11.91 -8.94 -10.97
N LEU A 25 -12.18 -9.51 -9.79
CA LEU A 25 -11.99 -8.83 -8.49
C LEU A 25 -10.53 -8.44 -8.24
N VAL A 26 -9.58 -9.33 -8.56
CA VAL A 26 -8.15 -9.02 -8.46
C VAL A 26 -7.75 -7.87 -9.40
N SER A 27 -8.28 -7.86 -10.62
CA SER A 27 -8.05 -6.79 -11.59
C SER A 27 -8.58 -5.45 -11.07
N GLU A 28 -9.79 -5.43 -10.51
CA GLU A 28 -10.38 -4.24 -9.91
C GLU A 28 -9.56 -3.72 -8.72
N LEU A 29 -9.18 -4.61 -7.81
CA LEU A 29 -8.32 -4.28 -6.67
C LEU A 29 -7.00 -3.65 -7.13
N LYS A 30 -6.34 -4.26 -8.12
CA LYS A 30 -5.08 -3.73 -8.68
C LYS A 30 -5.28 -2.36 -9.30
N LYS A 31 -6.36 -2.13 -10.04
CA LYS A 31 -6.68 -0.80 -10.61
C LYS A 31 -6.83 0.25 -9.51
N ARG A 32 -7.61 -0.03 -8.46
CA ARG A 32 -7.81 0.88 -7.34
C ARG A 32 -6.49 1.21 -6.63
N ILE A 33 -5.65 0.20 -6.39
CA ILE A 33 -4.31 0.40 -5.81
C ILE A 33 -3.47 1.30 -6.72
N THR A 34 -3.38 1.00 -8.03
CA THR A 34 -2.59 1.80 -8.98
C THR A 34 -3.06 3.26 -9.02
N THR A 35 -4.37 3.50 -8.96
CA THR A 35 -4.93 4.87 -8.91
C THR A 35 -4.50 5.60 -7.64
N VAL A 36 -4.66 4.97 -6.47
CA VAL A 36 -4.26 5.57 -5.18
C VAL A 36 -2.75 5.81 -5.11
N GLN A 37 -1.96 4.93 -5.72
CA GLN A 37 -0.50 5.07 -5.79
C GLN A 37 -0.01 6.30 -6.57
N GLN A 38 -0.87 6.92 -7.40
CA GLN A 38 -0.54 8.19 -8.07
C GLN A 38 -0.40 9.36 -7.08
N GLY A 39 -0.89 9.23 -5.84
CA GLY A 39 -0.78 10.26 -4.83
C GLY A 39 -1.60 11.51 -5.18
N GLY A 40 -1.05 12.69 -4.92
CA GLY A 40 -1.74 13.96 -5.11
C GLY A 40 -1.89 14.40 -6.59
N PRO A 41 -2.52 15.55 -6.82
CA PRO A 41 -2.76 16.07 -8.16
C PRO A 41 -1.46 16.49 -8.89
N PRO A 42 -1.44 16.56 -10.23
CA PRO A 42 -0.23 16.83 -11.01
C PRO A 42 0.52 18.13 -10.65
N HIS A 43 -0.19 19.17 -10.22
CA HIS A 43 0.44 20.43 -9.79
C HIS A 43 1.27 20.24 -8.50
N ALA A 44 0.83 19.38 -7.58
CA ALA A 44 1.53 19.07 -6.35
C ALA A 44 2.80 18.26 -6.63
N HIS A 45 2.73 17.32 -7.59
CA HIS A 45 3.91 16.61 -8.09
C HIS A 45 4.98 17.55 -8.64
N LYS A 46 4.59 18.47 -9.54
CA LYS A 46 5.50 19.49 -10.09
C LYS A 46 6.10 20.37 -9.00
N ALA A 47 5.32 20.77 -8.00
CA ALA A 47 5.81 21.56 -6.88
C ALA A 47 6.80 20.77 -5.99
N HIS A 48 6.55 19.47 -5.78
CA HIS A 48 7.43 18.59 -5.02
C HIS A 48 8.77 18.35 -5.74
N GLU A 49 8.72 18.11 -7.05
CA GLU A 49 9.90 17.93 -7.91
C GLU A 49 10.75 19.21 -7.99
N LYS A 50 10.13 20.38 -8.15
CA LYS A 50 10.82 21.69 -8.15
C LYS A 50 11.62 21.94 -6.87
N ARG A 51 11.25 21.32 -5.76
CA ARG A 51 11.98 21.42 -4.48
C ARG A 51 13.17 20.45 -4.40
N GLY A 52 13.42 19.64 -5.43
CA GLY A 52 14.50 18.64 -5.46
C GLY A 52 14.29 17.49 -4.48
N LYS A 53 13.04 17.22 -4.06
CA LYS A 53 12.72 16.18 -3.08
C LYS A 53 12.27 14.90 -3.78
N LEU A 54 12.72 13.76 -3.27
CA LEU A 54 12.26 12.44 -3.72
C LEU A 54 10.79 12.21 -3.36
N PHE A 55 10.02 11.55 -4.24
CA PHE A 55 8.66 11.13 -3.93
C PHE A 55 8.66 10.07 -2.82
N VAL A 56 7.50 9.86 -2.18
CA VAL A 56 7.41 8.93 -1.03
C VAL A 56 7.83 7.51 -1.38
N ARG A 57 7.40 7.01 -2.54
CA ARG A 57 7.73 5.64 -2.97
C ARG A 57 9.19 5.51 -3.43
N ASP A 58 9.76 6.55 -4.02
CA ASP A 58 11.20 6.58 -4.36
C ASP A 58 12.07 6.57 -3.11
N ARG A 59 11.66 7.31 -2.05
CA ARG A 59 12.35 7.29 -0.75
C ARG A 59 12.36 5.88 -0.17
N LEU A 60 11.21 5.20 -0.19
CA LEU A 60 11.09 3.82 0.29
C LEU A 60 11.93 2.84 -0.54
N ALA A 61 11.89 2.95 -1.87
CA ALA A 61 12.69 2.11 -2.76
C ALA A 61 14.21 2.26 -2.54
N ARG A 62 14.67 3.44 -2.10
CA ARG A 62 16.08 3.68 -1.73
C ARG A 62 16.40 3.28 -0.29
N LEU A 63 15.41 3.24 0.59
CA LEU A 63 15.58 2.88 1.99
C LEU A 63 15.73 1.36 2.17
N PHE A 64 14.93 0.58 1.44
CA PHE A 64 14.91 -0.86 1.59
C PHE A 64 16.13 -1.54 0.97
N ASP A 65 16.53 -2.64 1.58
CA ASP A 65 17.60 -3.49 1.06
C ASP A 65 17.23 -3.99 -0.36
N PRO A 66 18.19 -4.04 -1.30
CA PRO A 66 17.93 -4.51 -2.66
C PRO A 66 17.27 -5.90 -2.68
N GLN A 67 16.23 -6.04 -3.51
CA GLN A 67 15.47 -7.30 -3.67
C GLN A 67 14.75 -7.79 -2.40
N SER A 68 14.70 -6.99 -1.34
CA SER A 68 13.91 -7.32 -0.16
C SER A 68 12.41 -7.08 -0.40
N PRO A 69 11.53 -7.87 0.22
CA PRO A 69 10.10 -7.67 0.11
C PRO A 69 9.66 -6.41 0.87
N PHE A 70 8.59 -5.78 0.36
CA PHE A 70 7.87 -4.73 1.06
C PHE A 70 6.39 -5.10 1.15
N LEU A 71 5.88 -5.23 2.38
CA LEU A 71 4.47 -5.47 2.66
C LEU A 71 3.79 -4.15 2.99
N GLU A 72 3.22 -3.50 1.99
CA GLU A 72 2.36 -2.33 2.18
C GLU A 72 1.00 -2.74 2.76
N PHE A 73 0.49 -2.01 3.74
CA PHE A 73 -0.85 -2.20 4.29
C PHE A 73 -1.69 -0.93 4.27
N SER A 74 -3.01 -1.12 4.24
CA SER A 74 -4.00 -0.02 4.20
C SER A 74 -3.77 0.94 3.03
N SER A 75 -3.36 0.41 1.87
CA SER A 75 -3.11 1.20 0.65
C SER A 75 -4.36 1.95 0.18
N LEU A 76 -5.56 1.35 0.32
CA LEU A 76 -6.85 1.95 -0.01
C LEU A 76 -7.48 2.76 1.14
N ALA A 77 -6.72 3.14 2.16
CA ALA A 77 -7.25 3.99 3.23
C ALA A 77 -7.79 5.31 2.66
N ALA A 78 -8.96 5.73 3.15
CA ALA A 78 -9.70 6.91 2.68
C ALA A 78 -10.16 6.85 1.20
N LEU A 79 -10.17 5.68 0.56
CA LEU A 79 -10.82 5.51 -0.74
C LEU A 79 -12.32 5.82 -0.63
N ASP A 80 -12.83 6.59 -1.59
CA ASP A 80 -14.21 7.06 -1.68
C ASP A 80 -14.67 7.88 -0.47
N MET A 81 -13.71 8.46 0.27
CA MET A 81 -13.93 9.41 1.35
C MET A 81 -13.34 10.77 0.96
N TYR A 82 -13.89 11.84 1.53
CA TYR A 82 -13.36 13.20 1.36
C TYR A 82 -13.17 13.58 -0.12
N ASP A 83 -14.14 13.27 -0.98
CA ASP A 83 -14.06 13.54 -2.43
C ASP A 83 -12.80 12.95 -3.11
N ASN A 84 -12.25 11.86 -2.56
CA ASN A 84 -11.01 11.22 -2.99
C ASN A 84 -9.76 12.14 -2.96
N ASP A 85 -9.80 13.20 -2.15
CA ASP A 85 -8.70 14.15 -1.98
C ASP A 85 -7.55 13.64 -1.11
N ALA A 86 -7.72 12.48 -0.45
CA ALA A 86 -6.76 11.90 0.48
C ALA A 86 -6.37 10.45 0.11
N PRO A 87 -5.86 10.18 -1.11
CA PRO A 87 -5.48 8.84 -1.53
C PRO A 87 -4.50 8.19 -0.54
N GLY A 88 -4.82 6.96 -0.12
CA GLY A 88 -4.04 6.22 0.86
C GLY A 88 -3.97 6.87 2.24
N ALA A 89 -4.89 7.78 2.53
CA ALA A 89 -4.87 8.66 3.70
C ALA A 89 -3.59 9.52 3.79
N GLY A 90 -2.98 9.87 2.65
CA GLY A 90 -1.82 10.77 2.57
C GLY A 90 -0.50 10.15 3.05
N MET A 91 -0.43 8.84 3.23
CA MET A 91 0.79 8.16 3.64
C MET A 91 0.90 6.74 3.11
N VAL A 92 2.14 6.26 3.00
CA VAL A 92 2.48 4.86 2.76
C VAL A 92 2.92 4.25 4.09
N THR A 93 2.34 3.11 4.43
CA THR A 93 2.68 2.34 5.63
C THR A 93 2.93 0.89 5.25
N GLY A 94 3.94 0.28 5.84
CA GLY A 94 4.29 -1.10 5.53
C GLY A 94 5.45 -1.62 6.33
N VAL A 95 5.81 -2.88 6.09
CA VAL A 95 7.00 -3.52 6.67
C VAL A 95 7.95 -3.86 5.54
N GLY A 96 9.20 -3.42 5.65
CA GLY A 96 10.28 -3.75 4.71
C GLY A 96 11.56 -4.11 5.45
N VAL A 97 12.61 -4.43 4.71
CA VAL A 97 13.91 -4.81 5.30
C VAL A 97 14.90 -3.68 5.12
N VAL A 98 15.55 -3.27 6.21
CA VAL A 98 16.61 -2.26 6.22
C VAL A 98 17.80 -2.81 7.01
N HIS A 99 18.95 -2.94 6.36
CA HIS A 99 20.16 -3.53 6.93
C HIS A 99 19.91 -4.92 7.55
N GLY A 100 19.17 -5.77 6.85
CA GLY A 100 18.83 -7.13 7.27
C GLY A 100 17.78 -7.23 8.38
N ARG A 101 17.14 -6.12 8.76
CA ARG A 101 16.12 -6.08 9.82
C ARG A 101 14.76 -5.65 9.27
N GLU A 102 13.71 -6.37 9.67
CA GLU A 102 12.33 -5.95 9.40
C GLU A 102 12.01 -4.68 10.18
N VAL A 103 11.57 -3.64 9.48
CA VAL A 103 11.23 -2.33 10.03
C VAL A 103 9.84 -1.91 9.56
N LEU A 104 9.08 -1.28 10.45
CA LEU A 104 7.82 -0.67 10.09
C LEU A 104 8.07 0.76 9.62
N VAL A 105 7.59 1.10 8.43
CA VAL A 105 7.70 2.45 7.88
C VAL A 105 6.37 3.17 7.94
N VAL A 106 6.44 4.45 8.31
CA VAL A 106 5.37 5.43 8.10
C VAL A 106 5.96 6.58 7.30
N ALA A 107 5.53 6.72 6.05
CA ALA A 107 6.08 7.70 5.14
C ALA A 107 4.95 8.56 4.54
N HIS A 108 4.92 9.85 4.88
CA HIS A 108 3.91 10.75 4.31
C HIS A 108 4.19 11.09 2.85
N ASP A 109 3.10 11.19 2.10
CA ASP A 109 3.09 11.72 0.74
C ASP A 109 2.79 13.23 0.77
N ALA A 110 3.83 14.03 0.53
CA ALA A 110 3.73 15.49 0.52
C ALA A 110 2.89 16.01 -0.67
N THR A 111 2.62 15.18 -1.68
CA THR A 111 1.78 15.57 -2.82
C THR A 111 0.30 15.57 -2.45
N VAL A 112 -0.11 14.78 -1.45
CA VAL A 112 -1.49 14.66 -1.00
C VAL A 112 -1.81 15.76 0.01
N LYS A 113 -2.47 16.83 -0.44
CA LYS A 113 -2.85 18.00 0.38
C LYS A 113 -1.69 18.51 1.27
N GLY A 114 -0.46 18.50 0.73
CA GLY A 114 0.74 18.94 1.44
C GLY A 114 1.20 18.05 2.59
N GLY A 115 0.64 16.85 2.76
CA GLY A 115 0.90 15.97 3.90
C GLY A 115 0.00 16.27 5.13
N THR A 116 -1.11 16.97 4.92
CA THR A 116 -2.08 17.29 5.99
C THR A 116 -2.72 16.03 6.55
N TYR A 117 -3.00 16.02 7.85
CA TYR A 117 -3.67 14.90 8.51
C TYR A 117 -5.19 14.97 8.34
N PHE A 118 -5.74 13.98 7.64
CA PHE A 118 -7.16 13.67 7.67
C PHE A 118 -7.47 12.77 8.87
N PRO A 119 -8.74 12.65 9.30
CA PRO A 119 -9.11 11.69 10.36
C PRO A 119 -8.61 10.26 10.07
N MET A 120 -8.67 9.83 8.80
CA MET A 120 -8.14 8.53 8.39
C MET A 120 -6.61 8.45 8.40
N THR A 121 -5.90 9.56 8.24
CA THR A 121 -4.44 9.64 8.38
C THR A 121 -4.03 9.29 9.81
N ILE A 122 -4.73 9.86 10.81
CA ILE A 122 -4.49 9.55 12.23
C ILE A 122 -4.72 8.06 12.48
N LYS A 123 -5.86 7.53 12.06
CA LYS A 123 -6.21 6.11 12.26
C LYS A 123 -5.21 5.17 11.60
N LYS A 124 -4.76 5.49 10.38
CA LYS A 124 -3.76 4.70 9.65
C LYS A 124 -2.40 4.72 10.36
N HIS A 125 -1.98 5.89 10.86
CA HIS A 125 -0.72 6.02 11.59
C HIS A 125 -0.75 5.22 12.91
N LEU A 126 -1.80 5.39 13.72
CA LEU A 126 -1.95 4.65 14.99
C LEU A 126 -1.99 3.14 14.75
N ARG A 127 -2.66 2.69 13.68
CA ARG A 127 -2.66 1.27 13.32
C ARG A 127 -1.27 0.76 12.96
N ALA A 128 -0.47 1.57 12.26
CA ALA A 128 0.92 1.21 11.94
C ALA A 128 1.76 1.08 13.22
N GLN A 129 1.63 2.01 14.16
CA GLN A 129 2.31 1.94 15.46
C GLN A 129 1.88 0.71 16.27
N GLU A 130 0.59 0.37 16.27
CA GLU A 130 0.09 -0.82 16.95
C GLU A 130 0.71 -2.11 16.38
N ILE A 131 0.80 -2.21 15.05
CA ILE A 131 1.48 -3.33 14.37
C ILE A 131 2.95 -3.38 14.79
N ALA A 132 3.65 -2.24 14.81
CA ALA A 132 5.05 -2.19 15.23
C ALA A 132 5.24 -2.68 16.67
N MET A 133 4.41 -2.19 17.60
CA MET A 133 4.45 -2.58 19.01
C MET A 133 4.18 -4.07 19.22
N GLN A 134 3.15 -4.61 18.56
CA GLN A 134 2.77 -6.02 18.70
C GLN A 134 3.83 -6.98 18.14
N ASN A 135 4.55 -6.57 17.09
CA ASN A 135 5.53 -7.40 16.40
C ASN A 135 6.99 -7.03 16.71
N ARG A 136 7.22 -6.05 17.61
CA ARG A 136 8.55 -5.55 18.00
C ARG A 136 9.39 -5.06 16.81
N LEU A 137 8.72 -4.43 15.85
CA LEU A 137 9.36 -3.83 14.69
C LEU A 137 9.89 -2.44 15.09
N PRO A 138 11.14 -2.08 14.75
CA PRO A 138 11.60 -0.69 14.78
C PRO A 138 10.74 0.23 13.93
#